data_AF-A5BHT2-F1
#
_entry.id   AF-A5BHT2-F1
#
_cell.length_a   1.000
_cell.length_b   1.000
_cell.length_c   1.000
_cell.angle_alpha   90.00
_cell.angle_beta   90.00
_cell.angle_gamma   90.00
#
_symmetry.space_group_name_H-M   'P 1'
#
loop_
_entity.id
_entity.type
_entity.pdbx_description
1 polymer ?
#
loop_
_entity_poly.entity_id
_entity_poly.type
_entity_poly.pdbx_seq_one_letter_code
_entity_poly.pdbx_strand_id
1 'polypeptide(L)'
;MEDIVKFVDWLDNELSTLADERAVLKHFKWPEKKADAMREAAIEYRDLKLLESEVSCYKDNANVPCGVALKKMAGLLDKSERSIQRLIKLRNSVVRSYQECGIPTGWMLDSGIVSKIKQASINLAKMYMQRVAMELESVRNSERESSQEALLLQGVHFAYRAHQFAGGLDSETLCAFEEIRQRVPEHLGGSRELLAGIPSS
;
A
#
# COMPACT_ATOMS: atom_id res chain seq x y z
N MET A 1 -14.93 10.54 10.30
CA MET A 1 -15.21 9.29 9.57
C MET A 1 -15.59 8.18 10.54
N GLU A 2 -14.81 7.96 11.61
CA GLU A 2 -15.15 6.97 12.66
C GLU A 2 -16.59 7.13 13.21
N ASP A 3 -17.08 8.36 13.36
CA ASP A 3 -18.48 8.58 13.80
C ASP A 3 -19.52 8.15 12.75
N ILE A 4 -19.22 8.31 11.45
CA ILE A 4 -20.09 7.80 10.37
C ILE A 4 -20.07 6.28 10.37
N VAL A 5 -18.91 5.65 10.57
CA VAL A 5 -18.80 4.20 10.67
C VAL A 5 -19.67 3.67 11.82
N LYS A 6 -19.54 4.25 13.02
CA LYS A 6 -20.37 3.89 14.17
C LYS A 6 -21.86 4.12 13.93
N PHE A 7 -22.20 5.24 13.30
CA PHE A 7 -23.59 5.54 12.95
C PHE A 7 -24.16 4.53 11.96
N VAL A 8 -23.41 4.16 10.93
CA VAL A 8 -23.81 3.13 9.95
C VAL A 8 -23.98 1.78 10.64
N ASP A 9 -23.06 1.39 11.53
CA ASP A 9 -23.18 0.13 12.28
C ASP A 9 -24.44 0.09 13.15
N TRP A 10 -24.72 1.18 13.87
CA TRP A 10 -25.95 1.31 14.63
C TRP A 10 -27.17 1.26 13.71
N LEU A 11 -27.16 2.02 12.61
CA LEU A 11 -28.28 2.11 11.69
C LEU A 11 -28.60 0.75 11.07
N ASP A 12 -27.60 0.04 10.56
CA ASP A 12 -27.78 -1.26 9.94
C ASP A 12 -28.27 -2.30 10.96
N ASN A 13 -27.82 -2.21 12.22
CA ASN A 13 -28.34 -3.03 13.31
C ASN A 13 -29.82 -2.75 13.61
N GLU A 14 -30.24 -1.49 13.71
CA GLU A 14 -31.64 -1.14 13.92
C GLU A 14 -32.52 -1.63 12.76
N LEU A 15 -32.08 -1.39 11.52
CA LEU A 15 -32.83 -1.77 10.33
C LEU A 15 -32.91 -3.30 10.13
N SER A 16 -31.93 -4.05 10.63
CA SER A 16 -31.95 -5.52 10.61
C SER A 16 -33.11 -6.13 11.41
N THR A 17 -33.74 -5.38 12.32
CA THR A 17 -34.91 -5.83 13.08
C THR A 17 -36.21 -5.78 12.29
N LEU A 18 -36.22 -5.11 11.13
CA LEU A 18 -37.40 -4.94 10.28
C LEU A 18 -37.61 -6.18 9.40
N ALA A 19 -38.87 -6.60 9.25
CA ALA A 19 -39.22 -7.72 8.37
C ALA A 19 -38.99 -7.41 6.87
N ASP A 20 -39.23 -6.16 6.47
CA ASP A 20 -38.92 -5.64 5.12
C ASP A 20 -38.49 -4.17 5.26
N GLU A 21 -37.18 -3.92 5.27
CA GLU A 21 -36.58 -2.59 5.40
C GLU A 21 -37.14 -1.62 4.34
N ARG A 22 -37.20 -2.03 3.07
CA ARG A 22 -37.59 -1.14 1.96
C ARG A 22 -39.07 -0.76 2.04
N ALA A 23 -39.93 -1.73 2.33
CA ALA A 23 -41.37 -1.46 2.48
C ALA A 23 -41.63 -0.55 3.69
N VAL A 24 -40.95 -0.78 4.81
CA VAL A 24 -41.11 0.03 6.02
C VAL A 24 -40.61 1.45 5.78
N LEU A 25 -39.38 1.61 5.27
CA LEU A 25 -38.75 2.93 5.07
C LEU A 25 -39.48 3.81 4.06
N LYS A 26 -40.21 3.23 3.10
CA LYS A 26 -41.05 3.97 2.14
C LYS A 26 -42.15 4.81 2.80
N HIS A 27 -42.60 4.43 4.00
CA HIS A 27 -43.62 5.16 4.75
C HIS A 27 -43.03 6.31 5.59
N PHE A 28 -41.70 6.41 5.68
CA PHE A 28 -40.99 7.49 6.35
C PHE A 28 -40.41 8.47 5.32
N LYS A 29 -40.12 9.71 5.73
CA LYS A 29 -39.29 10.64 4.93
C LYS A 29 -37.82 10.23 4.98
N TRP A 30 -37.51 8.98 4.59
CA TRP A 30 -36.20 8.37 4.70
C TRP A 30 -35.21 9.02 3.71
N PRO A 31 -34.04 9.52 4.16
CA PRO A 31 -33.05 10.13 3.29
C PRO A 31 -32.18 9.06 2.60
N GLU A 32 -32.78 8.25 1.73
CA GLU A 32 -32.16 7.07 1.08
C GLU A 32 -30.79 7.37 0.47
N LYS A 33 -30.70 8.40 -0.39
CA LYS A 33 -29.44 8.83 -1.02
C LYS A 33 -28.31 9.06 0.00
N LYS A 34 -28.63 9.68 1.14
CA LYS A 34 -27.64 10.00 2.17
C LYS A 34 -27.21 8.76 2.94
N ALA A 35 -28.16 7.89 3.29
CA ALA A 35 -27.90 6.64 3.98
C ALA A 35 -27.02 5.71 3.13
N ASP A 36 -27.33 5.57 1.84
CA ASP A 36 -26.54 4.73 0.93
C ASP A 36 -25.13 5.27 0.72
N ALA A 37 -24.99 6.60 0.55
CA ALA A 37 -23.67 7.23 0.46
C ALA A 37 -22.84 7.04 1.74
N MET A 38 -23.48 7.09 2.92
CA MET A 38 -22.81 6.83 4.20
C MET A 38 -22.33 5.38 4.31
N ARG A 39 -23.16 4.41 3.90
CA ARG A 39 -22.80 2.98 3.87
C ARG A 39 -21.64 2.72 2.93
N GLU A 40 -21.69 3.24 1.71
CA GLU A 40 -20.61 3.14 0.73
C GLU A 40 -19.30 3.73 1.30
N ALA A 41 -19.37 4.95 1.84
CA ALA A 41 -18.20 5.60 2.43
C ALA A 41 -17.63 4.80 3.62
N ALA A 42 -18.49 4.22 4.46
CA ALA A 42 -18.08 3.40 5.60
C ALA A 42 -17.38 2.10 5.16
N ILE A 43 -17.89 1.43 4.13
CA ILE A 43 -17.27 0.22 3.55
C ILE A 43 -15.87 0.55 3.01
N GLU A 44 -15.77 1.57 2.16
CA GLU A 44 -14.50 1.97 1.54
C GLU A 44 -13.45 2.40 2.58
N TYR A 45 -13.88 3.10 3.63
CA TYR A 45 -12.99 3.47 4.74
C TYR A 45 -12.52 2.26 5.55
N ARG A 46 -13.41 1.30 5.85
CA ARG A 46 -13.07 0.06 6.57
C ARG A 46 -12.07 -0.79 5.79
N ASP A 47 -12.26 -0.92 4.48
CA ASP A 47 -11.35 -1.67 3.63
C ASP A 47 -9.94 -1.09 3.64
N LEU A 48 -9.83 0.25 3.60
CA LEU A 48 -8.54 0.93 3.71
C LEU A 48 -7.93 0.80 5.11
N LYS A 49 -8.73 0.83 6.18
CA LYS A 49 -8.27 0.58 7.55
C LYS A 49 -7.74 -0.84 7.74
N LEU A 50 -8.43 -1.82 7.18
CA LEU A 50 -7.99 -3.20 7.22
C LEU A 50 -6.65 -3.37 6.49
N LEU A 51 -6.54 -2.78 5.31
CA LEU A 51 -5.28 -2.77 4.55
C LEU A 51 -4.16 -2.06 5.32
N GLU A 52 -4.42 -0.87 5.87
CA GLU A 52 -3.45 -0.12 6.65
C GLU A 52 -2.96 -0.93 7.86
N SER A 53 -3.86 -1.60 8.57
CA SER A 53 -3.51 -2.53 9.66
C SER A 53 -2.72 -3.74 9.16
N GLU A 54 -3.10 -4.34 8.02
CA GLU A 54 -2.40 -5.50 7.45
C GLU A 54 -0.94 -5.17 7.10
N VAL A 55 -0.70 -4.01 6.49
CA VAL A 55 0.65 -3.59 6.08
C VAL A 55 1.46 -3.07 7.27
N SER A 56 0.87 -2.29 8.16
CA SER A 56 1.57 -1.72 9.33
C SER A 56 1.93 -2.76 10.38
N CYS A 57 1.06 -3.77 10.61
CA CYS A 57 1.30 -4.83 11.57
C CYS A 57 2.13 -5.99 11.00
N TYR A 58 2.44 -5.98 9.69
CA TYR A 58 3.26 -7.03 9.09
C TYR A 58 4.65 -7.06 9.72
N LYS A 59 5.09 -8.25 10.09
CA LYS A 59 6.45 -8.51 10.58
C LYS A 59 7.03 -9.67 9.78
N ASP A 60 8.28 -9.50 9.36
CA ASP A 60 9.00 -10.59 8.73
C ASP A 60 9.21 -11.75 9.72
N ASN A 61 9.16 -12.98 9.21
CA ASN A 61 9.39 -14.19 9.98
C ASN A 61 10.62 -14.89 9.41
N ALA A 62 11.74 -14.81 10.14
CA ALA A 62 13.01 -15.38 9.72
C ALA A 62 12.98 -16.90 9.49
N ASN A 63 12.00 -17.62 10.08
CA ASN A 63 11.82 -19.06 9.92
C ASN A 63 11.20 -19.46 8.57
N VAL A 64 10.65 -18.50 7.83
CA VAL A 64 10.03 -18.73 6.52
C VAL A 64 11.10 -18.56 5.43
N PRO A 65 11.15 -19.41 4.38
CA PRO A 65 12.11 -19.24 3.29
C PRO A 65 12.11 -17.84 2.68
N CYS A 66 13.30 -17.29 2.37
CA CYS A 66 13.48 -15.92 1.91
C CYS A 66 12.51 -15.56 0.75
N GLY A 67 12.49 -16.36 -0.31
CA GLY A 67 11.60 -16.11 -1.46
C GLY A 67 10.11 -16.05 -1.11
N VAL A 68 9.64 -16.79 -0.11
CA VAL A 68 8.24 -16.76 0.36
C VAL A 68 7.96 -15.46 1.12
N ALA A 69 8.88 -15.05 2.00
CA ALA A 69 8.79 -13.78 2.71
C ALA A 69 8.77 -12.59 1.74
N LEU A 70 9.72 -12.55 0.79
CA LEU A 70 9.80 -11.50 -0.23
C LEU A 70 8.53 -11.44 -1.09
N LYS A 71 7.98 -12.59 -1.49
CA LYS A 71 6.72 -12.66 -2.24
C LYS A 71 5.53 -12.10 -1.45
N LYS A 72 5.46 -12.38 -0.14
CA LYS A 72 4.41 -11.84 0.73
C LYS A 72 4.51 -10.32 0.85
N MET A 73 5.71 -9.78 1.05
CA MET A 73 5.94 -8.34 1.08
C MET A 73 5.59 -7.68 -0.26
N ALA A 74 5.99 -8.29 -1.39
CA ALA A 74 5.61 -7.82 -2.72
C ALA A 74 4.09 -7.75 -2.91
N GLY A 75 3.36 -8.80 -2.48
CA GLY A 75 1.91 -8.83 -2.56
C GLY A 75 1.21 -7.75 -1.70
N LEU A 76 1.79 -7.39 -0.56
CA LEU A 76 1.29 -6.30 0.29
C LEU A 76 1.49 -4.93 -0.35
N LEU A 77 2.66 -4.68 -0.97
CA LEU A 77 2.90 -3.44 -1.72
C LEU A 77 1.95 -3.34 -2.93
N ASP A 78 1.80 -4.43 -3.69
CA ASP A 78 0.87 -4.50 -4.82
C ASP A 78 -0.57 -4.19 -4.41
N LYS A 79 -1.03 -4.75 -3.27
CA LYS A 79 -2.37 -4.49 -2.72
C LYS A 79 -2.53 -3.04 -2.30
N SER A 80 -1.47 -2.44 -1.75
CA SER A 80 -1.43 -1.03 -1.33
C SER A 80 -1.58 -0.08 -2.53
N GLU A 81 -0.77 -0.28 -3.57
CA GLU A 81 -0.82 0.53 -4.80
C GLU A 81 -2.20 0.46 -5.46
N ARG A 82 -2.73 -0.76 -5.67
CA ARG A 82 -4.06 -0.94 -6.26
C ARG A 82 -5.16 -0.27 -5.45
N SER A 83 -5.12 -0.36 -4.13
CA SER A 83 -6.16 0.22 -3.26
C SER A 83 -6.10 1.74 -3.24
N ILE A 84 -4.90 2.33 -3.22
CA ILE A 84 -4.75 3.79 -3.32
C ILE A 84 -5.19 4.29 -4.71
N GLN A 85 -4.87 3.57 -5.80
CA GLN A 85 -5.34 3.92 -7.13
C GLN A 85 -6.88 3.86 -7.23
N ARG A 86 -7.52 2.85 -6.63
CA ARG A 86 -8.99 2.76 -6.55
C ARG A 86 -9.57 3.93 -5.76
N LEU A 87 -8.99 4.27 -4.61
CA LEU A 87 -9.42 5.41 -3.80
C LEU A 87 -9.34 6.74 -4.55
N ILE A 88 -8.27 6.96 -5.33
CA ILE A 88 -8.12 8.18 -6.14
C ILE A 88 -9.26 8.28 -7.17
N LYS A 89 -9.60 7.18 -7.84
CA LYS A 89 -10.71 7.12 -8.80
C LYS A 89 -12.05 7.36 -8.10
N LEU A 90 -12.29 6.70 -6.97
CA LEU A 90 -13.48 6.86 -6.15
C LEU A 90 -13.65 8.32 -5.73
N ARG A 91 -12.63 8.91 -5.09
CA ARG A 91 -12.61 10.32 -4.67
C ARG A 91 -13.00 11.25 -5.81
N ASN A 92 -12.42 11.08 -7.00
CA ASN A 92 -12.74 11.92 -8.16
C ASN A 92 -14.21 11.79 -8.61
N SER A 93 -14.85 10.64 -8.36
CA SER A 93 -16.25 10.38 -8.68
C SER A 93 -17.22 10.92 -7.60
N VAL A 94 -16.94 10.67 -6.33
CA VAL A 94 -17.95 10.80 -5.25
C VAL A 94 -17.76 12.02 -4.34
N VAL A 95 -16.63 12.74 -4.41
CA VAL A 95 -16.29 13.80 -3.41
C VAL A 95 -17.37 14.85 -3.25
N ARG A 96 -18.00 15.32 -4.34
CA ARG A 96 -19.07 16.33 -4.29
C ARG A 96 -20.34 15.77 -3.64
N SER A 97 -20.74 14.57 -4.06
CA SER A 97 -21.92 13.88 -3.51
C SER A 97 -21.75 13.62 -2.00
N TYR A 98 -20.56 13.21 -1.58
CA TYR A 98 -20.24 13.01 -0.16
C TYR A 98 -20.32 14.32 0.62
N GLN A 99 -19.79 15.42 0.08
CA GLN A 99 -19.90 16.74 0.70
C GLN A 99 -21.34 17.22 0.82
N GLU A 100 -22.17 17.05 -0.23
CA GLU A 100 -23.62 17.34 -0.19
C GLU A 100 -24.34 16.49 0.88
N CYS A 101 -23.90 15.25 1.07
CA CYS A 101 -24.41 14.36 2.10
C CYS A 101 -23.79 14.59 3.50
N GLY A 102 -22.93 15.61 3.66
CA GLY A 102 -22.25 15.89 4.93
C GLY A 102 -21.27 14.80 5.38
N ILE A 103 -20.78 13.97 4.46
CA ILE A 103 -19.81 12.91 4.71
C ILE A 103 -18.40 13.52 4.66
N PRO A 104 -17.57 13.40 5.71
CA PRO A 104 -16.20 13.89 5.69
C PRO A 104 -15.39 13.20 4.60
N THR A 105 -14.71 13.96 3.76
CA THR A 105 -13.88 13.45 2.65
C THR A 105 -12.37 13.56 2.94
N GLY A 106 -11.99 14.16 4.07
CA GLY A 106 -10.58 14.36 4.45
C GLY A 106 -9.77 13.06 4.56
N TRP A 107 -10.41 11.93 4.87
CA TRP A 107 -9.75 10.63 4.90
C TRP A 107 -9.28 10.13 3.52
N MET A 108 -9.88 10.65 2.43
CA MET A 108 -9.55 10.32 1.04
C MET A 108 -8.36 11.14 0.49
N LEU A 109 -7.87 12.12 1.26
CA LEU A 109 -6.73 12.95 0.87
C LEU A 109 -5.40 12.21 1.10
N ASP A 110 -4.34 12.66 0.44
CA ASP A 110 -3.00 12.11 0.63
C ASP A 110 -2.52 12.22 2.08
N SER A 111 -2.91 13.27 2.80
CA SER A 111 -2.64 13.47 4.23
C SER A 111 -3.49 12.58 5.15
N GLY A 112 -4.50 11.90 4.61
CA GLY A 112 -5.39 10.98 5.34
C GLY A 112 -4.77 9.60 5.54
N ILE A 113 -5.60 8.56 5.39
CA ILE A 113 -5.14 7.16 5.56
C ILE A 113 -4.11 6.75 4.50
N VAL A 114 -4.10 7.42 3.35
CA VAL A 114 -3.13 7.25 2.27
C VAL A 114 -1.70 7.44 2.78
N SER A 115 -1.42 8.48 3.57
CA SER A 115 -0.09 8.74 4.15
C SER A 115 0.40 7.58 5.02
N LYS A 116 -0.49 6.98 5.82
CA LYS A 116 -0.18 5.86 6.71
C LYS A 116 0.16 4.60 5.92
N ILE A 117 -0.64 4.28 4.90
CA ILE A 117 -0.36 3.14 4.00
C ILE A 117 0.97 3.34 3.27
N LYS A 118 1.22 4.55 2.74
CA LYS A 118 2.51 4.90 2.10
C LYS A 118 3.69 4.73 3.06
N GLN A 119 3.57 5.23 4.29
CA GLN A 119 4.61 5.09 5.31
C GLN A 119 4.85 3.62 5.70
N ALA A 120 3.79 2.83 5.84
CA ALA A 120 3.90 1.40 6.13
C ALA A 120 4.59 0.65 4.98
N SER A 121 4.34 1.03 3.72
CA SER A 121 5.04 0.49 2.56
C SER A 121 6.54 0.81 2.55
N ILE A 122 6.97 1.97 3.07
CA ILE A 122 8.41 2.27 3.25
C ILE A 122 9.03 1.33 4.30
N ASN A 123 8.32 1.07 5.40
CA ASN A 123 8.79 0.11 6.40
C ASN A 123 8.85 -1.31 5.83
N LEU A 124 7.92 -1.67 4.95
CA LEU A 124 7.93 -2.92 4.22
C LEU A 124 9.16 -3.06 3.31
N ALA A 125 9.56 -1.98 2.63
CA ALA A 125 10.80 -1.94 1.86
C ALA A 125 12.04 -2.15 2.73
N LYS A 126 12.09 -1.53 3.92
CA LYS A 126 13.20 -1.76 4.88
C LYS A 126 13.29 -3.22 5.29
N MET A 127 12.17 -3.86 5.63
CA MET A 127 12.13 -5.29 5.98
C MET A 127 12.56 -6.16 4.80
N TYR A 128 12.11 -5.83 3.58
CA TYR A 128 12.51 -6.54 2.37
C TYR A 128 14.03 -6.51 2.15
N MET A 129 14.62 -5.33 2.26
CA MET A 129 16.06 -5.14 2.08
C MET A 129 16.88 -5.84 3.16
N GLN A 130 16.39 -5.83 4.41
CA GLN A 130 17.01 -6.60 5.49
C GLN A 130 16.98 -8.11 5.20
N ARG A 131 15.86 -8.62 4.70
CA ARG A 131 15.72 -10.04 4.38
C ARG A 131 16.63 -10.45 3.22
N VAL A 132 16.76 -9.61 2.20
CA VAL A 132 17.71 -9.79 1.10
C VAL A 132 19.15 -9.80 1.62
N ALA A 133 19.54 -8.84 2.47
CA ALA A 133 20.89 -8.78 3.02
C ALA A 133 21.26 -10.03 3.85
N MET A 134 20.32 -10.53 4.68
CA MET A 134 20.53 -11.76 5.45
C MET A 134 20.76 -12.98 4.56
N GLU A 135 20.02 -13.09 3.45
CA GLU A 135 20.17 -14.18 2.49
C GLU A 135 21.49 -14.08 1.72
N LEU A 136 21.94 -12.86 1.37
CA LEU A 136 23.23 -12.66 0.71
C LEU A 136 24.41 -13.08 1.60
N GLU A 137 24.37 -12.74 2.89
CA GLU A 137 25.42 -13.16 3.83
C GLU A 137 25.40 -14.68 4.10
N SER A 138 24.24 -15.33 4.08
CA SER A 138 24.15 -16.78 4.30
C SER A 138 24.69 -17.60 3.13
N VAL A 139 24.62 -17.07 1.90
CA VAL A 139 25.05 -17.73 0.66
C VAL A 139 26.47 -17.29 0.23
N ARG A 140 27.15 -16.43 1.00
CA ARG A 140 28.45 -15.81 0.67
C ARG A 140 29.60 -16.78 0.34
N ASN A 141 29.47 -18.08 0.69
CA ASN A 141 30.46 -19.13 0.41
C ASN A 141 30.04 -20.12 -0.70
N SER A 142 29.03 -19.78 -1.52
CA SER A 142 28.52 -20.61 -2.63
C SER A 142 28.93 -20.03 -3.99
N GLU A 143 29.33 -20.89 -4.94
CA GLU A 143 29.74 -20.56 -6.33
C GLU A 143 28.63 -19.97 -7.24
N ARG A 144 27.54 -19.43 -6.67
CA ARG A 144 26.36 -18.95 -7.43
C ARG A 144 26.23 -17.43 -7.41
N GLU A 145 27.26 -16.72 -7.85
CA GLU A 145 27.29 -15.25 -7.94
C GLU A 145 26.08 -14.67 -8.69
N SER A 146 25.70 -15.28 -9.83
CA SER A 146 24.55 -14.83 -10.63
C SER A 146 23.21 -14.84 -9.88
N SER A 147 23.05 -15.74 -8.90
CA SER A 147 21.84 -15.80 -8.07
C SER A 147 21.81 -14.71 -6.99
N GLN A 148 22.98 -14.30 -6.50
CA GLN A 148 23.12 -13.22 -5.52
C GLN A 148 22.85 -11.85 -6.18
N GLU A 149 23.36 -11.62 -7.39
CA GLU A 149 23.08 -10.41 -8.17
C GLU A 149 21.59 -10.24 -8.48
N ALA A 150 20.92 -11.31 -8.93
CA ALA A 150 19.49 -11.27 -9.21
C ALA A 150 18.67 -10.91 -7.97
N LEU A 151 19.03 -11.47 -6.81
CA LEU A 151 18.38 -11.18 -5.54
C LEU A 151 18.61 -9.73 -5.09
N LEU A 152 19.82 -9.22 -5.26
CA LEU A 152 20.14 -7.83 -4.95
C LEU A 152 19.37 -6.85 -5.85
N LEU A 153 19.36 -7.10 -7.16
CA LEU A 153 18.62 -6.28 -8.14
C LEU A 153 17.12 -6.27 -7.82
N GLN A 154 16.57 -7.42 -7.47
CA GLN A 154 15.18 -7.55 -7.02
C GLN A 154 14.91 -6.71 -5.76
N GLY A 155 15.84 -6.72 -4.79
CA GLY A 155 15.79 -5.86 -3.61
C GLY A 155 15.75 -4.38 -3.95
N VAL A 156 16.71 -3.91 -4.77
CA VAL A 156 16.79 -2.52 -5.21
C VAL A 156 15.52 -2.08 -5.94
N HIS A 157 15.02 -2.89 -6.87
CA HIS A 157 13.77 -2.61 -7.59
C HIS A 157 12.56 -2.50 -6.64
N PHE A 158 12.46 -3.41 -5.66
CA PHE A 158 11.37 -3.38 -4.69
C PHE A 158 11.39 -2.12 -3.85
N ALA A 159 12.56 -1.78 -3.29
CA ALA A 159 12.73 -0.59 -2.48
C ALA A 159 12.44 0.68 -3.30
N TYR A 160 13.00 0.79 -4.51
CA TYR A 160 12.75 1.91 -5.41
C TYR A 160 11.26 2.11 -5.68
N ARG A 161 10.55 1.03 -6.00
CA ARG A 161 9.10 1.05 -6.24
C ARG A 161 8.32 1.54 -5.02
N ALA A 162 8.64 1.04 -3.82
CA ALA A 162 7.98 1.46 -2.59
C ALA A 162 8.21 2.96 -2.30
N HIS A 163 9.42 3.45 -2.54
CA HIS A 163 9.78 4.87 -2.40
C HIS A 163 9.04 5.77 -3.41
N GLN A 164 8.99 5.37 -4.69
CA GLN A 164 8.17 6.06 -5.68
C GLN A 164 6.69 6.09 -5.30
N PHE A 165 6.15 4.97 -4.83
CA PHE A 165 4.76 4.88 -4.37
C PHE A 165 4.46 5.84 -3.21
N ALA A 166 5.38 5.99 -2.27
CA ALA A 166 5.24 6.93 -1.17
C ALA A 166 5.36 8.41 -1.58
N GLY A 167 5.82 8.69 -2.79
CA GLY A 167 6.04 10.05 -3.31
C GLY A 167 7.38 10.65 -2.92
N GLY A 168 8.39 9.83 -2.61
CA GLY A 168 9.73 10.29 -2.22
C GLY A 168 10.84 9.50 -2.91
N LEU A 169 11.61 10.18 -3.76
CA LEU A 169 13.02 9.87 -4.04
C LEU A 169 13.80 11.08 -3.52
N ASP A 170 13.95 11.18 -2.20
CA ASP A 170 14.86 12.19 -1.65
C ASP A 170 16.32 11.81 -1.96
N SER A 171 17.21 12.79 -1.88
CA SER A 171 18.64 12.58 -2.18
C SER A 171 19.27 11.52 -1.30
N GLU A 172 18.78 11.34 -0.07
CA GLU A 172 19.24 10.33 0.87
C GLU A 172 18.91 8.92 0.39
N THR A 173 17.69 8.69 -0.08
CA THR A 173 17.27 7.40 -0.66
C THR A 173 18.09 7.07 -1.91
N LEU A 174 18.35 8.06 -2.78
CA LEU A 174 19.19 7.87 -3.97
C LEU A 174 20.65 7.56 -3.61
N CYS A 175 21.24 8.28 -2.65
CA CYS A 175 22.59 7.98 -2.16
C CYS A 175 22.70 6.58 -1.58
N ALA A 176 21.70 6.11 -0.82
CA ALA A 176 21.70 4.75 -0.27
C ALA A 176 21.68 3.68 -1.38
N PHE A 177 20.92 3.89 -2.46
CA PHE A 177 20.96 2.98 -3.62
C PHE A 177 22.30 3.02 -4.35
N GLU A 178 22.91 4.20 -4.46
CA GLU A 178 24.22 4.37 -5.10
C GLU A 178 25.35 3.70 -4.30
N GLU A 179 25.30 3.78 -2.96
CA GLU A 179 26.22 3.04 -2.10
C GLU A 179 26.06 1.53 -2.22
N ILE A 180 24.83 1.02 -2.32
CA ILE A 180 24.58 -0.40 -2.56
C ILE A 180 25.18 -0.81 -3.91
N ARG A 181 25.01 0.01 -4.96
CA ARG A 181 25.61 -0.23 -6.28
C ARG A 181 27.13 -0.29 -6.23
N GLN A 182 27.79 0.59 -5.47
CA GLN A 182 29.25 0.64 -5.35
C GLN A 182 29.84 -0.54 -4.56
N ARG A 183 29.05 -1.16 -3.68
CA ARG A 183 29.48 -2.34 -2.90
C ARG A 183 29.32 -3.66 -3.67
N VAL A 184 28.70 -3.63 -4.86
CA VAL A 184 28.72 -4.75 -5.81
C VAL A 184 30.11 -4.77 -6.48
N PRO A 185 30.89 -5.86 -6.39
CA PRO A 185 32.25 -5.90 -6.93
C PRO A 185 32.31 -5.56 -8.43
N GLU A 186 33.26 -4.71 -8.84
CA GLU A 186 33.47 -4.26 -10.23
C GLU A 186 33.89 -5.37 -11.21
N HIS A 187 34.05 -6.62 -10.78
CA HIS A 187 34.33 -7.74 -11.69
C HIS A 187 33.08 -8.20 -12.50
N LEU A 188 31.93 -7.56 -12.28
CA LEU A 188 30.64 -7.80 -12.93
C LEU A 188 30.39 -6.90 -14.17
N GLY A 189 31.46 -6.62 -14.92
CA GLY A 189 31.51 -5.69 -16.05
C GLY A 189 30.78 -6.11 -17.33
N GLY A 190 29.49 -6.44 -17.24
CA GLY A 190 28.68 -6.87 -18.40
C GLY A 190 27.47 -6.01 -18.74
N SER A 191 27.10 -4.98 -17.96
CA SER A 191 25.85 -4.23 -18.23
C SER A 191 25.98 -2.73 -18.03
N ARG A 192 27.08 -2.16 -18.51
CA ARG A 192 27.22 -0.70 -18.67
C ARG A 192 26.36 -0.13 -19.80
N GLU A 193 25.72 -0.99 -20.60
CA GLU A 193 25.01 -0.60 -21.83
C GLU A 193 23.47 -0.50 -21.69
N LEU A 194 22.86 -1.01 -20.61
CA LEU A 194 21.39 -0.99 -20.48
C LEU A 194 20.79 0.36 -20.05
N LEU A 195 21.61 1.37 -19.76
CA LEU A 195 21.13 2.69 -19.31
C LEU A 195 21.67 3.87 -20.12
N ALA A 196 22.22 3.66 -21.32
CA ALA A 196 22.57 4.74 -22.25
C ALA A 196 21.35 5.46 -22.85
N GLY A 197 20.12 5.13 -22.42
CA GLY A 197 18.87 5.57 -23.03
C GLY A 197 17.97 6.45 -22.17
N ILE A 198 18.48 7.16 -21.15
CA ILE A 198 17.67 8.17 -20.43
C ILE A 198 18.19 9.57 -20.80
N PRO A 199 17.55 10.27 -21.74
CA PRO A 199 17.93 11.65 -22.03
C PRO A 199 17.60 12.52 -20.82
N SER A 200 18.58 13.32 -20.39
CA SER A 200 18.36 14.39 -19.43
C SER A 200 17.65 15.54 -20.13
N SER A 201 16.40 15.81 -19.73
CA SER A 201 15.72 17.10 -19.94
C SER A 201 14.62 17.26 -18.91
#